data_AF-A0A109K4P6-F1
#
_entry.id   AF-A0A109K4P6-F1
#
_cell.length_a   1.000
_cell.length_b   1.000
_cell.length_c   1.000
_cell.angle_alpha   90.00
_cell.angle_beta   90.00
_cell.angle_gamma   90.00
#
_symmetry.space_group_name_H-M   'P 1'
#
loop_
_entity.id
_entity.type
_entity.pdbx_description
1 polymer ?
#
loop_
_entity_poly.entity_id
_entity_poly.type
_entity_poly.pdbx_seq_one_letter_code
_entity_poly.pdbx_strand_id
1 'polypeptide(L)' 'MIKADVTCPHCGAGFRRLELLSERGTKGDYHCPVCDTVLESFDGDKLVAYRLTIQPSVRGFKD' A
#
# COMPACT_ATOMS: atom_id res chain seq x y z
N MET A 1 4.76 -4.13 -16.32
CA MET A 1 4.22 -4.07 -14.93
C MET A 1 5.32 -4.47 -13.99
N ILE A 2 5.59 -3.66 -12.97
CA ILE A 2 6.58 -3.93 -11.92
C ILE A 2 5.84 -4.47 -10.70
N LYS A 3 6.42 -5.46 -10.01
CA LYS A 3 5.85 -6.05 -8.79
C LYS A 3 6.85 -5.90 -7.65
N ALA A 4 6.37 -5.48 -6.49
CA ALA A 4 7.15 -5.38 -5.25
C ALA A 4 6.31 -5.84 -4.06
N ASP A 5 6.95 -5.99 -2.90
CA ASP A 5 6.28 -6.21 -1.61
C ASP A 5 6.50 -4.99 -0.72
N VAL A 6 5.47 -4.61 0.02
CA VAL A 6 5.50 -3.52 1.00
C VAL A 6 4.95 -4.04 2.31
N THR A 7 5.67 -3.78 3.40
CA THR A 7 5.21 -4.11 4.75
C THR A 7 4.95 -2.81 5.50
N CYS A 8 3.78 -2.70 6.13
CA CYS A 8 3.48 -1.59 7.01
C CYS A 8 4.39 -1.65 8.24
N PRO A 9 5.20 -0.60 8.52
CA PRO A 9 6.12 -0.62 9.65
C PRO A 9 5.41 -0.52 11.00
N HIS A 10 4.15 -0.06 11.02
CA HIS A 10 3.38 0.15 12.25
C HIS A 10 2.63 -1.12 12.70
N CYS A 11 1.86 -1.75 11.81
CA CYS A 11 1.05 -2.91 12.16
C CYS A 11 1.58 -4.26 11.64
N GLY A 12 2.57 -4.25 10.73
CA GLY A 12 3.11 -5.46 10.12
C GLY A 12 2.25 -6.05 8.98
N ALA A 13 1.19 -5.36 8.55
CA ALA A 13 0.41 -5.78 7.37
C ALA A 13 1.30 -5.82 6.11
N GLY A 14 1.18 -6.88 5.33
CA GLY A 14 1.95 -7.06 4.08
C GLY A 14 1.09 -6.85 2.85
N PHE A 15 1.64 -6.20 1.82
CA PHE A 15 0.96 -5.86 0.57
C PHE A 15 1.79 -6.23 -0.65
N ARG A 16 1.12 -6.80 -1.66
CA ARG A 16 1.65 -6.87 -3.03
C ARG A 16 1.42 -5.51 -3.70
N ARG A 17 2.51 -4.80 -4.03
CA ARG A 17 2.49 -3.56 -4.83
C ARG A 17 2.64 -3.89 -6.31
N LEU A 18 1.77 -3.34 -7.15
CA LEU A 18 1.77 -3.47 -8.60
C LEU A 18 1.85 -2.08 -9.22
N GLU A 19 2.81 -1.86 -10.11
CA GLU A 19 2.97 -0.59 -10.82
C GLU A 19 2.85 -0.80 -12.33
N LEU A 20 2.00 0.00 -12.96
CA LEU A 20 1.73 -0.06 -14.39
C LEU A 20 2.42 1.11 -15.10
N LEU A 21 3.46 0.79 -15.87
CA LEU A 21 4.27 1.81 -16.56
C LEU A 21 3.55 2.51 -17.71
N SER A 22 2.52 1.87 -18.28
CA SER A 22 1.77 2.31 -19.45
C SER A 22 0.58 3.22 -19.12
N GLU A 23 0.23 3.36 -17.83
CA GLU A 23 -0.95 4.12 -17.39
C GLU A 23 -0.55 5.12 -16.31
N ARG A 24 -1.12 6.32 -16.38
CA ARG A 24 -0.89 7.36 -15.38
C ARG A 24 -1.74 7.10 -14.14
N GLY A 25 -1.20 7.48 -12.99
CA GLY A 25 -1.89 7.38 -11.71
C GLY A 25 -2.58 8.68 -11.32
N THR A 26 -2.96 8.76 -10.05
CA THR A 26 -3.42 9.99 -9.41
C THR A 26 -2.43 10.35 -8.30
N LYS A 27 -2.17 11.64 -8.14
CA LYS A 27 -1.35 12.16 -7.03
C LYS A 27 -2.08 11.92 -5.70
N GLY A 28 -1.37 11.47 -4.67
CA GLY A 28 -1.93 11.22 -3.34
C GLY A 28 -1.13 10.20 -2.56
N ASP A 29 -1.68 9.76 -1.43
CA ASP A 29 -0.99 8.83 -0.53
C ASP A 29 -1.74 7.51 -0.42
N TYR A 30 -1.00 6.40 -0.48
CA TYR A 30 -1.53 5.11 -0.08
C TYR A 30 -1.35 4.90 1.42
N HIS A 31 -2.46 4.90 2.13
CA HIS A 31 -2.52 4.63 3.56
C HIS A 31 -2.74 3.13 3.79
N CYS A 32 -2.11 2.59 4.83
CA CYS A 32 -2.35 1.23 5.27
C CYS A 32 -3.83 1.10 5.69
N PRO A 33 -4.66 0.26 5.02
CA PRO A 33 -6.08 0.15 5.34
C PRO A 33 -6.38 -0.45 6.72
N VAL A 34 -5.36 -0.86 7.48
CA VAL A 34 -5.52 -1.43 8.82
C VAL A 34 -5.25 -0.42 9.93
N CYS A 35 -4.28 0.49 9.75
CA CYS A 35 -3.85 1.41 10.81
C CYS A 35 -3.57 2.84 10.32
N ASP A 36 -3.97 3.15 9.10
CA ASP A 36 -3.89 4.46 8.46
C ASP A 36 -2.47 5.05 8.32
N THR A 37 -1.42 4.26 8.58
CA THR A 37 -0.04 4.69 8.33
C THR A 37 0.21 4.89 6.84
N VAL A 38 0.71 6.05 6.44
CA VAL A 38 1.14 6.32 5.06
C VAL A 38 2.28 5.37 4.69
N LEU A 39 2.10 4.61 3.60
CA LEU A 39 3.10 3.67 3.09
C LEU A 39 3.85 4.22 1.88
N GLU A 40 3.19 5.03 1.06
CA GLU A 40 3.79 5.61 -0.14
C GLU A 40 3.02 6.86 -0.58
N SER A 41 3.75 7.84 -1.11
CA SER A 41 3.20 9.04 -1.75
C SER A 41 3.46 8.99 -3.24
N PHE A 42 2.42 9.23 -4.05
CA PHE A 42 2.48 9.24 -5.51
C PHE A 42 2.43 10.67 -6.04
N ASP A 43 3.23 10.93 -7.06
CA ASP A 43 3.15 12.15 -7.88
C ASP A 43 2.08 12.06 -8.98
N GLY A 44 1.58 10.85 -9.27
CA GLY A 44 0.59 10.58 -10.31
C GLY A 44 1.17 10.11 -11.65
N ASP A 45 2.49 9.95 -11.77
CA ASP A 45 3.11 9.56 -13.04
C ASP A 45 2.74 8.15 -13.47
N LYS A 46 2.62 7.23 -12.51
CA LYS A 46 2.32 5.80 -12.72
C LYS A 46 1.12 5.36 -11.90
N LEU A 47 0.29 4.50 -12.49
CA LEU A 47 -0.77 3.84 -11.76
C LEU A 47 -0.16 2.75 -10.85
N VAL A 48 -0.47 2.84 -9.56
CA VAL A 48 -0.02 1.88 -8.54
C VAL A 48 -1.23 1.29 -7.82
N ALA A 49 -1.20 -0.03 -7.62
CA ALA A 49 -2.24 -0.76 -6.89
C ALA A 49 -1.63 -1.65 -5.81
N TYR A 50 -2.36 -1.85 -4.71
CA TYR A 50 -1.94 -2.68 -3.58
C TYR A 50 -2.98 -3.75 -3.30
N ARG A 51 -2.50 -4.95 -2.98
CA ARG A 51 -3.34 -6.05 -2.50
C ARG A 51 -2.79 -6.56 -1.17
N LEU A 52 -3.62 -6.59 -0.14
CA LEU A 52 -3.26 -7.19 1.15
C LEU A 52 -2.90 -8.67 0.96
N THR A 53 -1.73 -9.07 1.43
CA THR A 53 -1.21 -10.45 1.37
C THR A 53 -0.98 -11.05 2.75
N ILE A 54 -0.70 -10.22 3.75
CA ILE A 54 -0.52 -10.64 5.14
C ILE A 54 -1.44 -9.79 6.00
N GLN A 55 -2.44 -10.43 6.61
CA GLN A 55 -3.19 -9.80 7.69
C GLN A 55 -2.28 -9.68 8.93
N PRO A 56 -2.19 -8.48 9.53
CA PRO A 56 -1.39 -8.31 10.73
C PRO A 56 -1.96 -9.14 11.88
N SER A 57 -1.09 -9.81 12.63
CA SER A 57 -1.46 -10.69 13.75
C SER A 57 -1.85 -9.91 15.02
N VAL A 58 -1.56 -8.62 15.07
CA VAL A 58 -1.88 -7.78 16.22
C VAL A 58 -3.34 -7.35 16.11
N ARG A 59 -4.14 -7.70 17.12
CA ARG A 59 -5.50 -7.17 17.34
C ARG A 59 -5.45 -5.65 17.42
N GLY A 60 -5.50 -4.99 16.27
CA GLY A 60 -5.56 -3.53 16.13
C GLY A 60 -6.91 -3.11 15.56
N PHE A 61 -8.00 -3.71 16.03
CA PHE A 61 -9.32 -3.10 15.98
C PHE A 61 -9.58 -2.49 17.35
N LYS A 62 -9.51 -1.17 17.44
CA LYS A 62 -10.03 -0.30 18.50
C LYS A 62 -9.62 1.14 18.13
N ASP A 63 -10.48 2.13 17.99
CA ASP A 63 -11.94 2.26 17.96
C ASP A 63 -12.24 3.36 16.93
#